data_AF-A0A934LJA4-F1
#
_entry.id   AF-A0A934LJA4-F1
#
_cell.length_a   1.000
_cell.length_b   1.000
_cell.length_c   1.000
_cell.angle_alpha   90.00
_cell.angle_beta   90.00
_cell.angle_gamma   90.00
#
_symmetry.space_group_name_H-M   'P 1'
#
loop_
_entity.id
_entity.type
_entity.pdbx_description
1 polymer ?
#
loop_
_entity_poly.entity_id
_entity_poly.type
_entity_poly.pdbx_seq_one_letter_code
_entity_poly.pdbx_strand_id
1 'polypeptide(L)'
;MSQTFDFSLACDLKPDTPQQTLDALRFMIRKEDYEFNNPPPHPFFRVHDYWKSWFTYSINLFPGEYGAVLRNAKVYAGHPDENGNWPMTRITFSVRVGVHDDVFYDTTYFFLDWLAGYSETQGFVGYYQGNYVDHPALIYFKDGKAYIMRPKGELRIITLPTDNFE
;
A
#
# COMPACT_ATOMS: atom_id res chain seq x y z
N MET A 1 -1.56 26.54 -3.95
CA MET A 1 -2.38 25.64 -4.77
C MET A 1 -2.14 24.23 -4.27
N SER A 2 -3.21 23.53 -3.89
CA SER A 2 -3.30 22.06 -3.76
C SER A 2 -2.38 21.27 -4.69
N GLN A 3 -1.33 20.58 -4.22
CA GLN A 3 -0.78 19.47 -4.99
C GLN A 3 -1.60 18.20 -4.73
N THR A 4 -1.78 17.40 -5.78
CA THR A 4 -2.42 16.09 -5.67
C THR A 4 -1.53 15.06 -6.35
N PHE A 5 -1.55 13.84 -5.84
CA PHE A 5 -0.75 12.72 -6.28
C PHE A 5 -1.66 11.59 -6.79
N ASP A 6 -1.41 11.07 -7.99
CA ASP A 6 -1.89 9.73 -8.38
C ASP A 6 -0.99 8.71 -7.69
N PHE A 7 -1.53 7.97 -6.74
CA PHE A 7 -0.83 6.90 -6.01
C PHE A 7 -1.38 5.55 -6.44
N SER A 8 -0.49 4.64 -6.86
CA SER A 8 -0.83 3.27 -7.22
C SER A 8 0.12 2.27 -6.58
N LEU A 9 -0.43 1.19 -6.05
CA LEU A 9 0.33 0.10 -5.45
C LEU A 9 -0.36 -1.24 -5.70
N ALA A 10 0.41 -2.28 -5.96
CA ALA A 10 -0.04 -3.66 -6.07
C ALA A 10 1.06 -4.60 -5.55
N CYS A 11 0.70 -5.47 -4.61
CA CYS A 11 1.61 -6.47 -4.07
C CYS A 11 0.87 -7.72 -3.59
N ASP A 12 1.59 -8.83 -3.56
CA ASP A 12 1.20 -10.04 -2.84
C ASP A 12 1.60 -9.89 -1.37
N LEU A 13 0.76 -10.37 -0.47
CA LEU A 13 1.04 -10.47 0.96
C LEU A 13 1.58 -11.85 1.30
N LYS A 14 2.42 -11.91 2.34
CA LYS A 14 2.97 -13.17 2.85
C LYS A 14 1.85 -14.11 3.33
N PRO A 15 1.98 -15.44 3.15
CA PRO A 15 0.97 -16.40 3.59
C PRO A 15 0.70 -16.36 5.11
N ASP A 16 1.69 -15.95 5.90
CA ASP A 16 1.63 -15.83 7.36
C ASP A 16 1.25 -14.43 7.84
N THR A 17 0.77 -13.56 6.94
CA THR A 17 0.32 -12.20 7.31
C THR A 17 -0.73 -12.26 8.42
N PRO A 18 -0.52 -11.57 9.56
CA PRO A 18 -1.46 -11.63 10.69
C PRO A 18 -2.87 -11.21 10.30
N GLN A 19 -3.88 -11.89 10.84
CA GLN A 19 -5.29 -11.59 10.55
C GLN A 19 -5.64 -10.12 10.86
N GLN A 20 -5.07 -9.56 11.93
CA GLN A 20 -5.23 -8.15 12.29
C GLN A 20 -4.76 -7.18 11.18
N THR A 21 -3.69 -7.52 10.46
CA THR A 21 -3.20 -6.74 9.32
C THR A 21 -4.18 -6.81 8.15
N LEU A 22 -4.71 -8.00 7.87
CA LEU A 22 -5.72 -8.20 6.84
C LEU A 22 -7.01 -7.43 7.15
N ASP A 23 -7.44 -7.42 8.42
CA ASP A 23 -8.63 -6.70 8.85
C ASP A 23 -8.44 -5.18 8.78
N ALA A 24 -7.24 -4.68 9.11
CA ALA A 24 -6.90 -3.27 8.91
C ALA A 24 -6.94 -2.89 7.43
N LEU A 25 -6.35 -3.70 6.53
CA LEU A 25 -6.44 -3.46 5.09
C LEU A 25 -7.89 -3.48 4.58
N ARG A 26 -8.70 -4.46 5.01
CA ARG A 26 -10.14 -4.53 4.68
C ARG A 26 -10.87 -3.27 5.11
N PHE A 27 -10.60 -2.80 6.32
CA PHE A 27 -11.21 -1.60 6.86
C PHE A 27 -10.84 -0.37 6.04
N MET A 28 -9.57 -0.21 5.66
CA MET A 28 -9.12 0.92 4.85
C MET A 28 -9.79 0.96 3.47
N ILE A 29 -10.15 -0.19 2.89
CA ILE A 29 -10.77 -0.32 1.57
C ILE A 29 -12.29 -0.52 1.60
N ARG A 30 -12.92 -0.36 2.77
CA ARG A 30 -14.34 -0.67 2.96
C ARG A 30 -15.23 0.17 2.05
N LYS A 31 -16.37 -0.41 1.67
CA LYS A 31 -17.41 0.29 0.90
C LYS A 31 -18.51 0.88 1.79
N GLU A 32 -18.65 0.34 2.99
CA GLU A 32 -19.63 0.75 3.99
C GLU A 32 -18.86 1.05 5.28
N ASP A 33 -19.26 2.09 5.98
CA ASP A 33 -18.63 2.45 7.25
C ASP A 33 -19.03 1.48 8.35
N TYR A 34 -18.03 1.04 9.12
CA TYR A 34 -18.19 0.25 10.33
C TYR A 34 -17.11 0.66 11.35
N GLU A 35 -17.23 0.23 12.60
CA GLU A 35 -16.20 0.54 13.60
C GLU A 35 -15.03 -0.45 13.53
N PHE A 36 -13.80 0.06 13.59
CA PHE A 36 -12.60 -0.75 13.67
C PHE A 36 -11.61 -0.12 14.65
N ASN A 37 -11.51 -0.74 15.84
CA ASN A 37 -10.79 -0.21 17.00
C ASN A 37 -9.57 -1.06 17.39
N ASN A 38 -9.11 -1.97 16.52
CA ASN A 38 -8.00 -2.88 16.81
C ASN A 38 -6.90 -2.85 15.71
N PRO A 39 -6.31 -1.69 15.39
CA PRO A 39 -5.25 -1.61 14.40
C PRO A 39 -3.95 -2.31 14.88
N PRO A 40 -3.12 -2.82 13.95
CA PRO A 40 -1.80 -3.34 14.27
C PRO A 40 -0.91 -2.34 15.03
N PRO A 41 0.05 -2.81 15.85
CA PRO A 41 0.96 -1.93 16.57
C PRO A 41 2.02 -1.35 15.62
N HIS A 42 1.71 -0.22 14.97
CA HIS A 42 2.63 0.49 14.08
C HIS A 42 2.43 2.01 14.16
N PRO A 43 3.48 2.85 14.01
CA PRO A 43 3.34 4.31 14.00
C PRO A 43 2.29 4.82 13.02
N PHE A 44 2.14 4.16 11.86
CA PHE A 44 1.10 4.44 10.86
C PHE A 44 -0.31 4.60 11.45
N PHE A 45 -0.67 3.82 12.47
CA PHE A 45 -1.99 3.84 13.09
C PHE A 45 -2.09 4.79 14.30
N ARG A 46 -1.00 5.48 14.66
CA ARG A 46 -0.91 6.32 15.86
C ARG A 46 -0.85 7.82 15.56
N VAL A 47 -0.21 8.21 14.45
CA VAL A 47 0.07 9.62 14.17
C VAL A 47 -1.23 10.41 13.93
N HIS A 48 -2.08 9.92 13.02
CA HIS A 48 -3.35 10.56 12.68
C HIS A 48 -4.41 9.52 12.29
N ASP A 49 -5.68 9.85 12.46
CA ASP A 49 -6.82 9.02 12.04
C ASP A 49 -7.05 9.02 10.51
N TYR A 50 -6.20 9.70 9.73
CA TYR A 50 -6.32 9.79 8.27
C TYR A 50 -6.33 8.42 7.59
N TRP A 51 -5.58 7.43 8.11
CA TRP A 51 -5.56 6.07 7.57
C TRP A 51 -6.96 5.44 7.48
N LYS A 52 -7.88 5.81 8.39
CA LYS A 52 -9.24 5.27 8.44
C LYS A 52 -10.06 5.63 7.20
N SER A 53 -9.68 6.67 6.47
CA SER A 53 -10.50 7.18 5.36
C SER A 53 -9.69 7.45 4.10
N TRP A 54 -8.41 7.11 4.13
CA TRP A 54 -7.46 7.49 3.11
C TRP A 54 -7.79 6.91 1.72
N PHE A 55 -8.26 5.66 1.64
CA PHE A 55 -8.67 5.05 0.38
C PHE A 55 -10.16 5.25 0.05
N THR A 56 -10.94 5.84 0.96
CA THR A 56 -12.37 6.10 0.75
C THR A 56 -12.64 7.53 0.29
N TYR A 57 -11.77 8.49 0.60
CA TYR A 57 -11.82 9.87 0.09
C TYR A 57 -10.91 10.05 -1.12
N SER A 58 -11.39 9.69 -2.33
CA SER A 58 -10.67 10.04 -3.56
C SER A 58 -11.17 11.37 -4.13
N ILE A 59 -10.23 12.28 -4.39
CA ILE A 59 -10.43 13.49 -5.19
C ILE A 59 -10.40 13.09 -6.68
N ASN A 60 -11.57 12.86 -7.28
CA ASN A 60 -11.69 12.26 -8.61
C ASN A 60 -11.36 13.22 -9.76
N LEU A 61 -10.43 12.82 -10.65
CA LEU A 61 -10.16 13.47 -11.96
C LEU A 61 -9.64 12.50 -13.06
N PHE A 62 -9.74 11.17 -12.92
CA PHE A 62 -9.22 10.20 -13.90
C PHE A 62 -10.32 9.36 -14.55
N PRO A 63 -10.21 9.05 -15.85
CA PRO A 63 -11.05 8.06 -16.52
C PRO A 63 -10.61 6.63 -16.16
N GLY A 64 -11.52 5.82 -15.60
CA GLY A 64 -11.32 4.40 -15.24
C GLY A 64 -11.99 3.98 -13.93
N GLU A 65 -12.00 2.68 -13.61
CA GLU A 65 -12.42 2.18 -12.29
C GLU A 65 -11.32 2.46 -11.25
N TYR A 66 -11.60 3.35 -10.31
CA TYR A 66 -10.84 3.48 -9.08
C TYR A 66 -11.16 2.31 -8.16
N GLY A 67 -10.18 1.86 -7.41
CA GLY A 67 -10.45 0.82 -6.44
C GLY A 67 -9.24 0.44 -5.63
N ALA A 68 -9.55 0.07 -4.40
CA ALA A 68 -8.68 -0.74 -3.60
C ALA A 68 -9.31 -2.13 -3.47
N VAL A 69 -8.49 -3.16 -3.61
CA VAL A 69 -8.92 -4.56 -3.63
C VAL A 69 -7.98 -5.35 -2.76
N LEU A 70 -8.55 -6.12 -1.84
CA LEU A 70 -7.89 -7.19 -1.11
C LEU A 70 -8.63 -8.49 -1.44
N ARG A 71 -7.94 -9.46 -2.01
CA ARG A 71 -8.57 -10.71 -2.48
C ARG A 71 -7.63 -11.89 -2.40
N ASN A 72 -8.21 -13.08 -2.35
CA ASN A 72 -7.50 -14.32 -2.64
C ASN A 72 -7.47 -14.54 -4.16
N ALA A 73 -6.32 -14.39 -4.79
CA ALA A 73 -6.13 -14.63 -6.21
C ALA A 73 -5.51 -16.02 -6.45
N LYS A 74 -6.00 -16.72 -7.47
CA LYS A 74 -5.34 -17.95 -7.94
C LYS A 74 -4.06 -17.58 -8.69
N VAL A 75 -2.96 -18.26 -8.37
CA VAL A 75 -1.70 -18.11 -9.09
C VAL A 75 -1.80 -18.95 -10.37
N TYR A 76 -2.04 -18.29 -11.50
CA TYR A 76 -2.13 -18.97 -12.80
C TYR A 76 -0.75 -19.36 -13.37
N ALA A 77 0.35 -18.90 -12.76
CA ALA A 77 1.72 -19.05 -13.26
C ALA A 77 2.53 -20.18 -12.60
N GLY A 78 1.88 -21.21 -12.08
CA GLY A 78 2.57 -22.35 -11.47
C GLY A 78 2.26 -23.67 -12.15
N HIS A 79 3.26 -24.55 -12.24
CA HIS A 79 3.02 -25.96 -12.48
C HIS A 79 2.39 -26.58 -11.23
N PRO A 80 1.47 -27.55 -11.38
CA PRO A 80 1.04 -28.34 -10.23
C PRO A 80 2.27 -28.98 -9.57
N ASP A 81 2.21 -29.16 -8.25
CA ASP A 81 3.21 -29.92 -7.52
C ASP A 81 3.29 -31.37 -8.04
N GLU A 82 4.25 -32.13 -7.53
CA GLU A 82 4.46 -33.54 -7.86
C GLU A 82 3.23 -34.44 -7.58
N ASN A 83 2.25 -33.95 -6.81
CA ASN A 83 0.99 -34.63 -6.50
C ASN A 83 -0.20 -34.12 -7.33
N GLY A 84 0.02 -33.21 -8.29
CA GLY A 84 -1.05 -32.63 -9.09
C GLY A 84 -1.78 -31.45 -8.44
N ASN A 85 -1.32 -30.96 -7.28
CA ASN A 85 -1.93 -29.83 -6.60
C ASN A 85 -1.44 -28.51 -7.21
N TRP A 86 -2.38 -27.67 -7.61
CA TRP A 86 -2.05 -26.34 -8.11
C TRP A 86 -1.60 -25.42 -6.96
N PRO A 87 -0.62 -24.53 -7.19
CA PRO A 87 -0.12 -23.68 -6.13
C PRO A 87 -1.21 -22.83 -5.48
N MET A 88 -1.05 -22.68 -4.16
CA MET A 88 -1.93 -21.96 -3.23
C MET A 88 -2.41 -20.61 -3.77
N THR A 89 -3.64 -20.25 -3.39
CA THR A 89 -4.14 -18.88 -3.54
C THR A 89 -3.22 -17.90 -2.80
N ARG A 90 -2.95 -16.74 -3.41
CA ARG A 90 -2.24 -15.63 -2.75
C ARG A 90 -3.22 -14.57 -2.30
N ILE A 91 -2.94 -13.94 -1.16
CA ILE A 91 -3.64 -12.74 -0.75
C ILE A 91 -2.98 -11.57 -1.49
N THR A 92 -3.72 -10.94 -2.41
CA THR A 92 -3.23 -9.81 -3.19
C THR A 92 -3.88 -8.53 -2.70
N PHE A 93 -3.09 -7.49 -2.50
CA PHE A 93 -3.54 -6.14 -2.21
C PHE A 93 -3.18 -5.19 -3.36
N SER A 94 -4.15 -4.41 -3.83
CA SER A 94 -3.92 -3.39 -4.85
C SER A 94 -4.76 -2.17 -4.57
N VAL A 95 -4.22 -0.98 -4.79
CA VAL A 95 -4.92 0.30 -4.62
C VAL A 95 -4.46 1.29 -5.69
N ARG A 96 -5.40 2.11 -6.16
CA ARG A 96 -5.11 3.33 -6.89
C ARG A 96 -6.01 4.46 -6.41
N VAL A 97 -5.43 5.57 -5.99
CA VAL A 97 -6.16 6.70 -5.38
C VAL A 97 -5.47 8.03 -5.68
N GLY A 98 -6.28 9.09 -5.82
CA GLY A 98 -5.79 10.47 -5.83
C GLY A 98 -5.65 10.99 -4.40
N VAL A 99 -4.45 11.42 -4.00
CA VAL A 99 -4.13 11.85 -2.62
C VAL A 99 -3.71 13.31 -2.61
N HIS A 100 -4.27 14.11 -1.70
CA HIS A 100 -3.84 15.47 -1.47
C HIS A 100 -2.46 15.51 -0.80
N ASP A 101 -1.64 16.51 -1.07
CA ASP A 101 -0.27 16.61 -0.56
C ASP A 101 -0.14 16.54 0.96
N ASP A 102 -1.00 17.27 1.68
CA ASP A 102 -1.05 17.22 3.15
C ASP A 102 -1.19 15.78 3.68
N VAL A 103 -2.12 15.00 3.12
CA VAL A 103 -2.33 13.60 3.51
C VAL A 103 -1.20 12.72 3.00
N PHE A 104 -0.69 13.01 1.80
CA PHE A 104 0.31 12.18 1.14
C PHE A 104 1.60 12.09 1.95
N TYR A 105 2.16 13.22 2.37
CA TYR A 105 3.44 13.23 3.08
C TYR A 105 3.35 12.67 4.49
N ASP A 106 2.22 12.87 5.17
CA ASP A 106 2.02 12.42 6.55
C ASP A 106 1.64 10.93 6.65
N THR A 107 1.01 10.37 5.61
CA THR A 107 0.39 9.04 5.68
C THR A 107 1.11 8.02 4.80
N THR A 108 1.55 8.40 3.60
CA THR A 108 2.03 7.45 2.59
C THR A 108 3.30 6.74 2.99
N TYR A 109 4.28 7.46 3.54
CA TYR A 109 5.55 6.85 3.92
C TYR A 109 5.39 5.84 5.07
N PHE A 110 4.57 6.18 6.07
CA PHE A 110 4.24 5.28 7.18
C PHE A 110 3.47 4.04 6.71
N PHE A 111 2.56 4.20 5.75
CA PHE A 111 1.87 3.07 5.16
C PHE A 111 2.81 2.15 4.39
N LEU A 112 3.70 2.71 3.57
CA LEU A 112 4.64 1.92 2.77
C LEU A 112 5.61 1.15 3.65
N ASP A 113 6.16 1.80 4.69
CA ASP A 113 7.01 1.18 5.69
C ASP A 113 6.30 0.01 6.40
N TRP A 114 5.05 0.25 6.85
CA TRP A 114 4.23 -0.79 7.47
C TRP A 114 3.95 -1.96 6.53
N LEU A 115 3.46 -1.68 5.32
CA LEU A 115 3.02 -2.69 4.37
C LEU A 115 4.18 -3.55 3.84
N ALA A 116 5.36 -2.96 3.67
CA ALA A 116 6.55 -3.68 3.19
C ALA A 116 6.89 -4.89 4.06
N GLY A 117 6.69 -4.80 5.37
CA GLY A 117 6.92 -5.92 6.31
C GLY A 117 6.05 -7.15 6.04
N TYR A 118 4.87 -6.96 5.43
CA TYR A 118 3.91 -8.02 5.13
C TYR A 118 3.87 -8.40 3.65
N SER A 119 4.62 -7.72 2.79
CA SER A 119 4.64 -8.05 1.37
C SER A 119 5.54 -9.24 1.06
N GLU A 120 5.02 -10.17 0.27
CA GLU A 120 5.78 -11.24 -0.36
C GLU A 120 6.51 -10.72 -1.62
N THR A 121 5.90 -9.77 -2.33
CA THR A 121 6.47 -9.20 -3.56
C THR A 121 7.81 -8.51 -3.28
N GLN A 122 8.85 -8.95 -4.00
CA GLN A 122 10.16 -8.33 -4.01
C GLN A 122 10.37 -7.58 -5.33
N GLY A 123 10.74 -6.31 -5.26
CA GLY A 123 10.92 -5.45 -6.43
C GLY A 123 9.83 -4.39 -6.55
N PHE A 124 9.48 -4.04 -7.80
CA PHE A 124 8.55 -2.97 -8.11
C PHE A 124 7.12 -3.32 -7.65
N VAL A 125 6.50 -2.42 -6.89
CA VAL A 125 5.12 -2.60 -6.39
C VAL A 125 4.19 -1.47 -6.77
N GLY A 126 4.68 -0.37 -7.35
CA GLY A 126 3.80 0.75 -7.68
C GLY A 126 4.51 2.06 -7.90
N TYR A 127 3.75 3.14 -7.94
CA TYR A 127 4.28 4.47 -8.19
C TYR A 127 3.43 5.55 -7.52
N TYR A 128 3.97 6.76 -7.46
CA TYR A 128 3.15 7.95 -7.31
C TYR A 128 3.63 9.07 -8.23
N GLN A 129 2.70 9.90 -8.70
CA GLN A 129 2.99 11.03 -9.58
C GLN A 129 2.18 12.26 -9.16
N GLY A 130 2.87 13.37 -8.91
CA GLY A 130 2.22 14.66 -8.66
C GLY A 130 1.84 15.35 -9.97
N ASN A 131 0.76 16.14 -9.97
CA ASN A 131 0.24 16.81 -11.17
C ASN A 131 1.25 17.70 -11.94
N TYR A 132 2.32 18.16 -11.28
CA TYR A 132 3.35 19.03 -11.86
C TYR A 132 4.72 18.35 -11.98
N VAL A 133 4.75 17.01 -11.92
CA VAL A 133 5.98 16.22 -12.01
C VAL A 133 5.93 15.35 -13.27
N ASP A 134 6.90 15.56 -14.16
CA ASP A 134 6.96 14.91 -15.48
C ASP A 134 7.19 13.38 -15.39
N HIS A 135 7.75 12.92 -14.29
CA HIS A 135 8.14 11.53 -14.11
C HIS A 135 7.66 10.99 -12.77
N PRO A 136 7.07 9.79 -12.74
CA PRO A 136 6.61 9.17 -11.50
C PRO A 136 7.79 8.80 -10.60
N ALA A 137 7.57 8.85 -9.29
CA ALA A 137 8.41 8.17 -8.34
C ALA A 137 7.97 6.70 -8.25
N LEU A 138 8.92 5.77 -8.36
CA LEU A 138 8.64 4.34 -8.35
C LEU A 138 8.84 3.78 -6.94
N ILE A 139 7.97 2.87 -6.54
CA ILE A 139 7.94 2.25 -5.22
C ILE A 139 8.39 0.81 -5.35
N TYR A 140 9.33 0.40 -4.48
CA TYR A 140 9.84 -0.95 -4.41
C TYR A 140 9.76 -1.49 -2.98
N PHE A 141 9.45 -2.77 -2.85
CA PHE A 141 9.61 -3.51 -1.59
C PHE A 141 10.77 -4.50 -1.71
N LYS A 142 11.60 -4.55 -0.67
CA LYS A 142 12.69 -5.52 -0.60
C LYS A 142 13.05 -5.82 0.86
N ASP A 143 13.15 -7.09 1.21
CA ASP A 143 13.57 -7.56 2.53
C ASP A 143 12.78 -6.92 3.69
N GLY A 144 11.46 -6.78 3.50
CA GLY A 144 10.55 -6.17 4.47
C GLY A 144 10.61 -4.64 4.56
N LYS A 145 11.32 -3.98 3.64
CA LYS A 145 11.50 -2.51 3.63
C LYS A 145 10.97 -1.88 2.36
N ALA A 146 10.55 -0.62 2.48
CA ALA A 146 10.09 0.18 1.36
C ALA A 146 11.18 1.13 0.84
N TYR A 147 11.23 1.27 -0.49
CA TYR A 147 12.17 2.13 -1.20
C TYR A 147 11.42 2.96 -2.22
N ILE A 148 11.87 4.19 -2.41
CA ILE A 148 11.36 5.08 -3.45
C ILE A 148 12.51 5.47 -4.37
N MET A 149 12.35 5.20 -5.65
CA MET A 149 13.24 5.67 -6.70
C MET A 149 12.64 6.90 -7.36
N ARG A 150 13.32 8.04 -7.22
CA ARG A 150 12.91 9.28 -7.88
C ARG A 150 13.46 9.33 -9.32
N PRO A 151 12.86 10.14 -10.21
CA PRO A 151 13.24 10.22 -11.63
C PRO A 151 14.73 10.49 -11.92
N LYS A 152 15.46 11.10 -10.98
CA LYS A 152 16.92 11.31 -11.08
C LYS A 152 17.76 10.08 -10.72
N GLY A 153 17.14 8.91 -10.54
CA GLY A 153 17.79 7.66 -10.16
C GLY A 153 18.18 7.56 -8.67
N GLU A 154 17.80 8.54 -7.85
CA GLU A 154 18.05 8.49 -6.40
C GLU A 154 17.09 7.49 -5.75
N LEU A 155 17.64 6.35 -5.32
CA LEU A 155 16.94 5.40 -4.46
C LEU A 155 17.04 5.86 -3.00
N ARG A 156 15.91 6.03 -2.33
CA ARG A 156 15.85 6.36 -0.91
C ARG A 156 15.09 5.25 -0.17
N ILE A 157 15.69 4.75 0.91
CA ILE A 157 14.96 3.94 1.90
C ILE A 157 13.95 4.85 2.59
N ILE A 158 12.75 4.33 2.79
CA ILE A 158 11.79 4.94 3.71
C ILE A 158 12.17 4.45 5.10
N THR A 159 12.70 5.34 5.92
CA THR A 159 12.92 5.09 7.35
C THR A 159 12.07 6.08 8.11
N LEU A 160 11.26 5.59 9.06
CA LEU A 160 10.53 6.49 9.94
C LEU A 160 11.51 7.22 10.88
N PRO A 161 11.26 8.50 11.21
CA PRO A 161 12.03 9.16 12.26
C PRO A 161 11.83 8.37 13.56
N THR A 162 12.91 7.95 14.18
CA THR A 162 12.87 7.15 15.43
C THR A 162 12.51 7.97 16.66
N ASP A 163 12.50 9.30 16.56
CA ASP A 163 12.70 10.16 17.73
C ASP A 163 11.46 10.93 18.22
N ASN A 164 10.25 10.70 17.69
CA ASN A 164 9.08 11.56 17.99
C ASN A 164 7.74 10.83 18.28
N PHE A 165 7.78 9.60 18.80
CA PHE A 165 6.54 8.88 19.18
C PHE A 165 6.56 8.47 20.66
N GLU A 166 6.68 9.45 21.56
CA GLU A 166 6.30 9.31 22.98
C GLU A 166 4.90 9.88 23.21
#